data_AF-A0A1Y2SF54-F1
#
_entry.id   AF-A0A1Y2SF54-F1
#
_cell.length_a   1.000
_cell.length_b   1.000
_cell.length_c   1.000
_cell.angle_alpha   90.00
_cell.angle_beta   90.00
_cell.angle_gamma   90.00
#
_symmetry.space_group_name_H-M   'P 1'
#
loop_
_entity.id
_entity.type
_entity.pdbx_description
1 polymer ?
#
loop_
_entity_poly.entity_id
_entity_poly.type
_entity_poly.pdbx_seq_one_letter_code
_entity_poly.pdbx_strand_id
1 'polypeptide(L)'
;MSVYSPYRNENTVVTFYEYRHGHLWQIRRNVLDNPPIAETLRIDQNNSIIFNLRQLTKSNESLSDDDVTRLRFDAKQIEETSDALIAGKIELLQGHWQEGDVTTCAGKQFVGKPFVGKQFVEKPFVGKQWLVGFEPHDQRWLKERQSNSSGPLTIAWLDSPEGKQLLLVANEDFCRWEPTKDKL
;
A
#
# COMPACT_ATOMS: atom_id res chain seq x y z
N MET A 1 7.32 -5.96 4.19
CA MET A 1 6.53 -6.82 3.26
C MET A 1 6.25 -6.01 2.00
N SER A 2 6.28 -6.62 0.82
CA SER A 2 5.79 -6.02 -0.43
C SER A 2 4.74 -6.91 -1.08
N VAL A 3 3.78 -6.29 -1.76
CA VAL A 3 2.76 -6.96 -2.58
C VAL A 3 2.76 -6.31 -3.95
N TYR A 4 2.81 -7.12 -4.99
CA TYR A 4 2.78 -6.67 -6.38
C TYR A 4 1.74 -7.47 -7.16
N SER A 5 0.72 -6.79 -7.64
CA SER A 5 -0.36 -7.36 -8.46
C SER A 5 -0.40 -6.61 -9.79
N PRO A 6 0.09 -7.20 -10.89
CA PRO A 6 0.11 -6.54 -12.19
C PRO A 6 -1.31 -6.30 -12.73
N TYR A 7 -1.48 -5.25 -13.53
CA TYR A 7 -2.78 -4.89 -14.10
C TYR A 7 -3.35 -5.88 -15.12
N ARG A 8 -2.53 -6.81 -15.66
CA ARG A 8 -2.93 -7.75 -16.72
C ARG A 8 -2.63 -9.18 -16.33
N ASN A 9 -3.65 -9.94 -15.90
CA ASN A 9 -3.69 -11.41 -15.76
C ASN A 9 -2.43 -12.14 -15.23
N GLU A 10 -1.53 -11.43 -14.57
CA GLU A 10 -0.33 -11.97 -13.98
C GLU A 10 -0.57 -12.18 -12.49
N ASN A 11 0.15 -13.14 -11.93
CA ASN A 11 -0.06 -13.60 -10.57
C ASN A 11 0.41 -12.55 -9.56
N THR A 12 -0.37 -12.41 -8.49
CA THR A 12 0.02 -11.54 -7.37
C THR A 12 1.24 -12.15 -6.67
N VAL A 13 2.26 -11.34 -6.45
CA VAL A 13 3.49 -11.73 -5.75
C VAL A 13 3.52 -11.06 -4.39
N VAL A 14 3.68 -11.85 -3.35
CA VAL A 14 3.84 -11.38 -1.97
C VAL A 14 5.23 -11.73 -1.48
N THR A 15 5.99 -10.74 -1.01
CA THR A 15 7.36 -10.95 -0.51
C THR A 15 7.51 -10.42 0.91
N PHE A 16 8.06 -11.24 1.78
CA PHE A 16 8.45 -10.89 3.13
C PHE A 16 9.98 -10.81 3.21
N TYR A 17 10.46 -9.70 3.74
CA TYR A 17 11.87 -9.44 4.00
C TYR A 17 12.08 -9.39 5.50
N GLU A 18 13.11 -10.07 5.99
CA GLU A 18 13.53 -10.01 7.38
C GLU A 18 14.92 -9.37 7.44
N TYR A 19 15.02 -8.23 8.12
CA TYR A 19 16.27 -7.53 8.38
C TYR A 19 16.63 -7.66 9.86
N ARG A 20 17.90 -7.92 10.17
CA ARG A 20 18.42 -7.90 11.54
C ARG A 20 19.65 -7.01 11.58
N HIS A 21 19.64 -6.00 12.46
CA HIS A 21 20.70 -4.99 12.55
C HIS A 21 21.06 -4.34 11.21
N GLY A 22 20.05 -4.08 10.36
CA GLY A 22 20.26 -3.49 9.03
C GLY A 22 20.79 -4.45 7.95
N HIS A 23 20.88 -5.75 8.24
CA HIS A 23 21.30 -6.75 7.26
C HIS A 23 20.15 -7.69 6.89
N LEU A 24 20.00 -7.92 5.58
CA LEU A 24 19.02 -8.87 5.05
C LEU A 24 19.35 -10.30 5.51
N TRP A 25 18.41 -10.91 6.23
CA TRP A 25 18.54 -12.25 6.81
C TRP A 25 17.72 -13.30 6.08
N GLN A 26 16.54 -12.92 5.59
CA GLN A 26 15.64 -13.85 4.93
C GLN A 26 14.73 -13.14 3.92
N ILE A 27 14.49 -13.82 2.81
CA ILE A 27 13.43 -13.49 1.84
C ILE A 27 12.49 -14.71 1.77
N ARG A 28 11.20 -14.47 1.93
CA ARG A 28 10.13 -15.44 1.63
C ARG A 28 9.20 -14.84 0.60
N ARG A 29 9.10 -15.45 -0.57
CA ARG A 29 8.29 -14.96 -1.68
C ARG A 29 7.26 -16.01 -2.07
N ASN A 30 6.01 -15.59 -2.21
CA ASN A 30 4.92 -16.41 -2.69
C ASN A 30 4.34 -15.79 -3.95
N VAL A 31 4.39 -16.52 -5.05
CA VAL A 31 3.66 -16.20 -6.27
C VAL A 31 2.32 -16.90 -6.16
N LEU A 32 1.24 -16.12 -6.07
CA LEU A 32 -0.14 -16.59 -6.00
C LEU A 32 -0.61 -17.07 -7.39
N ASP A 33 0.12 -18.02 -7.94
CA ASP A 33 -0.21 -18.77 -9.15
C ASP A 33 -1.11 -19.96 -8.81
N ASN A 34 -1.69 -20.60 -9.81
CA ASN A 34 -2.40 -21.86 -9.66
C ASN A 34 -1.68 -22.96 -10.46
N PRO A 35 -0.78 -23.73 -9.84
CA PRO A 35 -0.52 -23.85 -8.39
C PRO A 35 0.54 -22.85 -7.85
N PRO A 36 0.49 -22.49 -6.54
CA PRO A 36 1.35 -21.45 -5.99
C PRO A 36 2.81 -21.88 -5.93
N ILE A 37 3.71 -20.92 -6.12
CA ILE A 37 5.17 -21.11 -6.04
C ILE A 37 5.70 -20.36 -4.83
N ALA A 38 6.45 -21.06 -3.98
CA ALA A 38 7.09 -20.46 -2.80
C ALA A 38 8.61 -20.49 -2.95
N GLU A 39 9.27 -19.36 -2.72
CA GLU A 39 10.72 -19.21 -2.73
C GLU A 39 11.19 -18.75 -1.35
N THR A 40 12.21 -19.40 -0.80
CA THR A 40 12.86 -19.01 0.45
C THR A 40 14.35 -18.89 0.24
N LEU A 41 14.91 -17.74 0.62
CA LEU A 41 16.35 -17.48 0.64
C LEU A 41 16.72 -17.05 2.06
N ARG A 42 17.72 -17.70 2.67
CA ARG A 42 18.31 -17.28 3.95
C ARG A 42 19.78 -16.96 3.77
N ILE A 43 20.19 -15.88 4.41
CA ILE A 43 21.51 -15.29 4.30
C ILE A 43 22.06 -15.14 5.72
N ASP A 44 23.33 -15.45 5.91
CA ASP A 44 24.01 -15.21 7.18
C ASP A 44 24.56 -13.78 7.29
N GLN A 45 25.16 -13.47 8.43
CA GLN A 45 25.80 -12.18 8.71
C GLN A 45 26.97 -11.84 7.77
N ASN A 46 27.56 -12.83 7.09
CA ASN A 46 28.66 -12.66 6.14
C ASN A 46 28.14 -12.54 4.69
N ASN A 47 26.83 -12.35 4.50
CA ASN A 47 26.16 -12.29 3.21
C ASN A 47 26.25 -13.62 2.41
N SER A 48 26.54 -14.74 3.08
CA SER A 48 26.63 -16.06 2.48
C SER A 48 25.25 -16.74 2.49
N ILE A 49 24.94 -17.47 1.42
CA ILE A 49 23.66 -18.20 1.31
C ILE A 49 23.75 -19.46 2.16
N ILE A 50 22.88 -19.56 3.16
CA ILE A 50 22.80 -20.73 4.05
C ILE A 50 21.59 -21.61 3.77
N PHE A 51 20.62 -21.11 3.00
CA PHE A 51 19.47 -21.88 2.55
C PHE A 51 18.85 -21.21 1.32
N ASN A 52 18.54 -22.00 0.29
CA ASN A 52 17.79 -21.57 -0.89
C ASN A 52 16.83 -22.68 -1.33
N LEU A 53 15.56 -22.36 -1.50
CA LEU A 53 14.56 -23.34 -1.90
C LEU A 53 13.46 -22.69 -2.71
N ARG A 54 13.13 -23.26 -3.86
CA ARG A 54 11.86 -23.06 -4.54
C ARG A 54 11.03 -24.32 -4.38
N GLN A 55 9.80 -24.15 -3.90
CA GLN A 55 8.81 -25.19 -3.76
C GLN A 55 7.78 -25.04 -4.88
N LEU A 56 7.73 -26.05 -5.73
CA LEU A 56 6.71 -26.24 -6.77
C LEU A 56 5.72 -27.30 -6.29
N THR A 57 4.65 -27.52 -7.03
CA THR A 57 3.59 -28.47 -6.65
C THR A 57 4.06 -29.92 -6.55
N LYS A 58 5.04 -30.29 -7.38
CA LYS A 58 5.51 -31.68 -7.52
C LYS A 58 6.97 -31.87 -7.14
N SER A 59 7.70 -30.78 -6.93
CA SER A 59 9.15 -30.84 -6.72
C SER A 59 9.63 -29.66 -5.90
N ASN A 60 10.79 -29.85 -5.30
CA ASN A 60 11.57 -28.79 -4.70
C ASN A 60 12.85 -28.66 -5.49
N GLU A 61 13.31 -27.43 -5.70
CA GLU A 61 14.57 -27.15 -6.39
C GLU A 61 15.34 -26.07 -5.65
N SER A 62 16.66 -26.04 -5.85
CA SER A 62 17.48 -24.91 -5.43
C SER A 62 17.17 -23.70 -6.30
N LEU A 63 17.26 -22.50 -5.73
CA LEU A 63 17.25 -21.27 -6.51
C LEU A 63 18.52 -21.21 -7.38
N SER A 64 18.38 -20.71 -8.61
CA SER A 64 19.51 -20.42 -9.50
C SER A 64 20.27 -19.17 -9.04
N ASP A 65 21.50 -18.96 -9.54
CA ASP A 65 22.27 -17.75 -9.24
C ASP A 65 21.56 -16.48 -9.71
N ASP A 66 20.87 -16.55 -10.86
CA ASP A 66 20.04 -15.45 -11.38
C ASP A 66 18.85 -15.17 -10.48
N ASP A 67 18.18 -16.20 -9.96
CA ASP A 67 17.08 -16.05 -9.01
C ASP A 67 17.53 -15.40 -7.72
N VAL A 68 18.66 -15.84 -7.17
CA VAL A 68 19.26 -15.23 -5.98
C VAL A 68 19.60 -13.77 -6.23
N THR A 69 20.22 -13.47 -7.38
CA THR A 69 20.60 -12.10 -7.76
C THR A 69 19.37 -11.21 -7.88
N ARG A 70 18.33 -11.67 -8.56
CA ARG A 70 17.05 -10.97 -8.68
C ARG A 70 16.42 -10.69 -7.32
N LEU A 71 16.31 -11.70 -6.45
CA LEU A 71 15.72 -11.53 -5.12
C LEU A 71 16.49 -10.52 -4.26
N ARG A 72 17.83 -10.53 -4.32
CA ARG A 72 18.67 -9.54 -3.61
C ARG A 72 18.50 -8.14 -4.18
N PHE A 73 18.42 -8.01 -5.50
CA PHE A 73 18.16 -6.74 -6.16
C PHE A 73 16.79 -6.18 -5.77
N ASP A 74 15.73 -7.00 -5.84
CA ASP A 74 14.37 -6.62 -5.43
C ASP A 74 14.33 -6.16 -3.97
N ALA A 75 14.99 -6.90 -3.07
CA ALA A 75 15.09 -6.53 -1.65
C ALA A 75 15.73 -5.15 -1.45
N LYS A 76 16.85 -4.91 -2.15
CA LYS A 76 17.57 -3.63 -2.10
C LYS A 76 16.73 -2.48 -2.67
N GLN A 77 16.04 -2.68 -3.79
CA GLN A 77 15.18 -1.65 -4.37
C GLN A 77 14.01 -1.28 -3.43
N ILE A 78 13.42 -2.27 -2.77
CA ILE A 78 12.36 -2.03 -1.78
C ILE A 78 12.90 -1.29 -0.54
N GLU A 79 14.09 -1.64 -0.06
CA GLU A 79 14.76 -0.94 1.05
C GLU A 79 15.06 0.51 0.68
N GLU A 80 15.71 0.76 -0.46
CA GLU A 80 16.04 2.12 -0.94
C GLU A 80 14.78 2.98 -1.14
N THR A 81 13.71 2.39 -1.70
CA THR A 81 12.43 3.09 -1.86
C THR A 81 11.82 3.41 -0.49
N SER A 82 11.84 2.46 0.44
CA SER A 82 11.33 2.67 1.80
C SER A 82 12.08 3.79 2.51
N ASP A 83 13.42 3.81 2.43
CA ASP A 83 14.25 4.86 3.03
C ASP A 83 13.94 6.23 2.44
N ALA A 84 13.76 6.32 1.12
CA ALA A 84 13.37 7.56 0.45
C ALA A 84 12.00 8.06 0.91
N LEU A 85 11.01 7.17 1.03
CA LEU A 85 9.67 7.51 1.54
C LEU A 85 9.73 8.02 2.98
N ILE A 86 10.49 7.35 3.84
CA ILE A 86 10.69 7.75 5.24
C ILE A 86 11.38 9.11 5.32
N ALA A 87 12.45 9.32 4.56
CA ALA A 87 13.18 10.59 4.52
C ALA A 87 12.30 11.75 4.02
N GLY A 88 11.43 11.48 3.05
CA GLY A 88 10.40 12.41 2.55
C GLY A 88 9.22 12.61 3.50
N LYS A 89 9.16 11.92 4.64
CA LYS A 89 8.02 11.91 5.58
C LYS A 89 6.70 11.55 4.88
N ILE A 90 6.77 10.58 3.99
CA ILE A 90 5.62 10.08 3.24
C ILE A 90 4.97 8.96 4.05
N GLU A 91 3.70 9.14 4.39
CA GLU A 91 2.91 8.17 5.14
C GLU A 91 1.79 7.60 4.25
N LEU A 92 1.67 6.27 4.22
CA LEU A 92 0.49 5.61 3.67
C LEU A 92 -0.61 5.63 4.72
N LEU A 93 -1.73 6.28 4.40
CA LEU A 93 -2.92 6.31 5.25
C LEU A 93 -4.06 5.58 4.55
N GLN A 94 -4.86 4.90 5.36
CA GLN A 94 -6.03 4.15 4.91
C GLN A 94 -7.22 4.48 5.82
N GLY A 95 -8.43 4.47 5.27
CA GLY A 95 -9.62 4.79 6.06
C GLY A 95 -10.93 4.72 5.31
N HIS A 96 -12.01 4.75 6.08
CA HIS A 96 -13.37 4.80 5.57
C HIS A 96 -13.71 6.22 5.10
N TRP A 97 -14.31 6.29 3.93
CA TRP A 97 -14.80 7.52 3.32
C TRP A 97 -16.31 7.61 3.43
N GLN A 98 -16.80 8.74 3.94
CA GLN A 98 -18.23 9.02 4.03
C GLN A 98 -18.50 10.51 3.79
N GLU A 99 -19.08 10.85 2.65
CA GLU A 99 -19.57 12.22 2.35
C GLU A 99 -18.54 13.33 2.61
N GLY A 100 -17.26 13.04 2.40
CA GLY A 100 -16.17 13.99 2.63
C GLY A 100 -15.57 14.04 4.01
N ASP A 101 -16.00 13.12 4.85
CA ASP A 101 -15.32 12.80 6.08
C ASP A 101 -14.52 11.52 5.88
N VAL A 102 -13.33 11.51 6.48
CA VAL A 102 -12.48 10.32 6.51
C VAL A 102 -12.31 9.89 7.94
N THR A 103 -12.58 8.62 8.21
CA THR A 103 -12.18 7.97 9.45
C THR A 103 -11.05 7.00 9.12
N THR A 104 -9.82 7.31 9.54
CA THR A 104 -8.68 6.42 9.32
C THR A 104 -8.90 5.06 9.98
N CYS A 105 -8.22 4.03 9.52
CA CYS A 105 -8.24 2.71 10.17
C CYS A 105 -7.81 2.77 11.65
N ALA A 106 -6.89 3.69 12.00
CA ALA A 106 -6.52 4.00 13.39
C ALA A 106 -7.57 4.83 14.18
N GLY A 107 -8.74 5.12 13.62
CA GLY A 107 -9.84 5.85 14.29
C GLY A 107 -9.76 7.38 14.28
N LYS A 108 -8.71 7.99 13.71
CA LYS A 108 -8.60 9.45 13.55
C LYS A 108 -9.61 9.95 12.52
N GLN A 109 -10.30 11.04 12.85
CA GLN A 109 -11.33 11.63 11.98
C GLN A 109 -10.85 12.92 11.33
N PHE A 110 -11.11 13.04 10.03
CA PHE A 110 -10.93 14.25 9.23
C PHE A 110 -12.30 14.68 8.69
N VAL A 111 -12.98 15.54 9.45
CA VAL A 111 -14.34 16.01 9.14
C VAL A 111 -14.29 17.27 8.30
N GLY A 112 -14.76 17.23 7.05
CA GLY A 112 -14.82 18.39 6.17
C GLY A 112 -15.55 19.56 6.83
N LYS A 113 -14.93 20.74 6.85
CA LYS A 113 -15.54 21.93 7.47
C LYS A 113 -16.56 22.53 6.52
N PRO A 114 -17.76 22.91 6.99
CA PRO A 114 -18.66 23.71 6.18
C PRO A 114 -17.98 25.06 5.88
N PHE A 115 -17.93 25.42 4.60
CA PHE A 115 -17.47 26.71 4.14
C PHE A 115 -18.64 27.48 3.53
N VAL A 116 -18.83 28.72 3.99
CA VAL A 116 -19.81 29.64 3.43
C VAL A 116 -19.11 30.55 2.44
N GLY A 117 -19.33 30.32 1.16
CA GLY A 117 -18.86 31.19 0.09
C GLY A 117 -19.83 32.35 -0.12
N LYS A 118 -19.29 33.56 -0.32
CA LYS A 118 -20.08 34.69 -0.81
C LYS A 118 -20.20 34.57 -2.32
N GLN A 119 -21.41 34.33 -2.81
CA GLN A 119 -21.74 34.49 -4.23
C GLN A 119 -22.29 35.92 -4.44
N PHE A 120 -22.12 36.50 -5.63
CA PHE A 120 -22.69 37.82 -6.00
C PHE A 120 -24.24 37.82 -6.06
N VAL A 121 -24.88 36.71 -5.70
CA VAL A 121 -26.33 36.56 -5.59
C VAL A 121 -26.68 36.54 -4.09
N GLU A 122 -27.78 37.17 -3.68
CA GLU A 122 -28.19 37.39 -2.27
C GLU A 122 -28.30 36.12 -1.38
N LYS A 123 -28.06 34.92 -1.91
CA LYS A 123 -28.06 33.68 -1.15
C LYS A 123 -26.63 33.17 -0.93
N PRO A 124 -26.20 32.97 0.33
CA PRO A 124 -24.90 32.34 0.62
C PRO A 124 -24.88 30.89 0.11
N PHE A 125 -23.78 30.50 -0.55
CA PHE A 125 -23.54 29.11 -0.94
C PHE A 125 -22.83 28.39 0.21
N VAL A 126 -23.46 27.33 0.75
CA VAL A 126 -22.84 26.46 1.75
C VAL A 126 -22.24 25.26 1.02
N GLY A 127 -20.91 25.18 1.01
CA GLY A 127 -20.17 24.03 0.50
C GLY A 127 -19.45 23.30 1.64
N LYS A 128 -18.96 22.09 1.37
CA LYS A 128 -18.07 21.36 2.29
C LYS A 128 -16.63 21.54 1.81
N GLN A 129 -15.76 22.10 2.66
CA GLN A 129 -14.32 22.15 2.43
C GLN A 129 -13.70 20.87 2.99
N TRP A 130 -13.11 20.07 2.11
CA TRP A 130 -12.46 18.81 2.46
C TRP A 130 -11.25 19.08 3.34
N LEU A 131 -11.17 18.43 4.51
CA LEU A 131 -9.99 18.52 5.38
C LEU A 131 -8.82 17.69 4.86
N VAL A 132 -9.11 16.58 4.17
CA VAL A 132 -8.10 15.84 3.41
C VAL A 132 -7.97 16.59 2.09
N GLY A 133 -6.94 17.44 2.00
CA GLY A 133 -6.68 18.33 0.87
C GLY A 133 -6.24 17.61 -0.40
N PHE A 134 -7.06 16.68 -0.90
CA PHE A 134 -6.88 16.00 -2.17
C PHE A 134 -6.96 16.98 -3.33
N GLU A 135 -6.27 16.67 -4.42
CA GLU A 135 -6.34 17.47 -5.64
C GLU A 135 -7.75 17.47 -6.25
N PRO A 136 -8.09 18.48 -7.09
CA PRO A 136 -9.43 18.59 -7.68
C PRO A 136 -9.85 17.37 -8.52
N HIS A 137 -8.90 16.66 -9.12
CA HIS A 137 -9.19 15.48 -9.93
C HIS A 137 -9.61 14.28 -9.05
N ASP A 138 -8.89 14.04 -7.96
CA ASP A 138 -9.22 13.03 -6.94
C ASP A 138 -10.57 13.29 -6.28
N GLN A 139 -10.86 14.56 -5.96
CA GLN A 139 -12.17 14.93 -5.40
C GLN A 139 -13.32 14.63 -6.36
N ARG A 140 -13.13 14.85 -7.68
CA ARG A 140 -14.14 14.49 -8.68
C ARG A 140 -14.33 12.98 -8.75
N TRP A 141 -13.24 12.23 -8.78
CA TRP A 141 -13.28 10.77 -8.78
C TRP A 141 -13.99 10.21 -7.55
N LEU A 142 -13.69 10.71 -6.35
CA LEU A 142 -14.34 10.29 -5.11
C LEU A 142 -15.85 10.58 -5.12
N LYS A 143 -16.26 11.75 -5.60
CA LYS A 143 -17.69 12.10 -5.75
C LYS A 143 -18.39 11.15 -6.71
N GLU A 144 -17.81 10.92 -7.88
CA GLU A 144 -18.36 10.01 -8.89
C GLU A 144 -18.49 8.58 -8.32
N ARG A 145 -17.41 8.08 -7.69
CA ARG A 145 -17.40 6.74 -7.10
C ARG A 145 -18.42 6.61 -5.98
N GLN A 146 -18.60 7.64 -5.17
CA GLN A 146 -19.60 7.67 -4.11
C GLN A 146 -21.03 7.67 -4.67
N SER A 147 -21.32 8.47 -5.69
CA SER A 147 -22.66 8.50 -6.31
C SER A 147 -23.04 7.18 -6.99
N ASN A 148 -22.05 6.44 -7.49
CA ASN A 148 -22.26 5.17 -8.18
C ASN A 148 -22.13 3.93 -7.27
N SER A 149 -21.84 4.12 -5.98
CA SER A 149 -21.66 3.03 -5.02
C SER A 149 -22.89 2.86 -4.14
N SER A 150 -23.35 1.63 -3.97
CA SER A 150 -24.42 1.28 -3.03
C SER A 150 -23.92 0.97 -1.61
N GLY A 151 -22.60 0.91 -1.41
CA GLY A 151 -21.97 0.52 -0.14
C GLY A 151 -20.94 1.54 0.35
N PRO A 152 -20.41 1.32 1.58
CA PRO A 152 -19.34 2.16 2.13
C PRO A 152 -18.11 2.12 1.22
N LEU A 153 -17.38 3.23 1.20
CA LEU A 153 -16.12 3.33 0.47
C LEU A 153 -14.97 3.34 1.47
N THR A 154 -13.90 2.67 1.09
CA THR A 154 -12.60 2.73 1.77
C THR A 154 -11.60 3.31 0.80
N ILE A 155 -10.72 4.17 1.31
CA ILE A 155 -9.70 4.86 0.54
C ILE A 155 -8.30 4.59 1.12
N ALA A 156 -7.31 4.66 0.26
CA ALA A 156 -5.89 4.68 0.63
C ALA A 156 -5.20 5.84 -0.10
N TRP A 157 -4.35 6.57 0.60
CA TRP A 157 -3.64 7.72 0.05
C TRP A 157 -2.26 7.89 0.68
N LEU A 158 -1.36 8.55 -0.06
CA LEU A 158 -0.09 9.04 0.49
C LEU A 158 -0.29 10.44 1.06
N ASP A 159 0.24 10.67 2.25
CA ASP A 159 0.35 11.97 2.89
C ASP A 159 1.82 12.39 2.95
N SER A 160 2.14 13.59 2.45
CA SER A 160 3.48 14.17 2.53
C SER A 160 3.42 15.69 2.79
N PRO A 161 4.54 16.32 3.14
CA PRO A 161 4.62 17.78 3.26
C PRO A 161 4.23 18.55 1.99
N GLU A 162 4.43 17.94 0.81
CA GLU A 162 4.16 18.54 -0.50
C GLU A 162 2.69 18.40 -0.91
N GLY A 163 1.96 17.45 -0.36
CA GLY A 163 0.56 17.23 -0.71
C GLY A 163 0.04 15.85 -0.35
N LYS A 164 -1.12 15.51 -0.91
CA LYS A 164 -1.77 14.22 -0.71
C LYS A 164 -2.10 13.60 -2.06
N GLN A 165 -1.84 12.31 -2.20
CA GLN A 165 -2.11 11.58 -3.44
C GLN A 165 -3.03 10.40 -3.16
N LEU A 166 -4.23 10.41 -3.75
CA LEU A 166 -5.15 9.28 -3.67
C LEU A 166 -4.58 8.08 -4.46
N LEU A 167 -4.46 6.93 -3.82
CA LEU A 167 -3.94 5.71 -4.45
C LEU A 167 -5.06 4.77 -4.87
N LEU A 168 -6.06 4.58 -4.00
CA LEU A 168 -7.08 3.56 -4.19
C LEU A 168 -8.41 3.98 -3.54
N VAL A 169 -9.50 3.63 -4.21
CA VAL A 169 -10.88 3.78 -3.74
C VAL A 169 -11.63 2.49 -4.05
N ALA A 170 -12.16 1.83 -3.03
CA ALA A 170 -12.87 0.57 -3.23
C ALA A 170 -14.02 0.37 -2.24
N ASN A 171 -14.80 -0.67 -2.46
CA ASN A 171 -15.91 -1.07 -1.59
C ASN A 171 -15.46 -2.07 -0.51
N GLU A 172 -14.29 -2.66 -0.69
CA GLU A 172 -13.61 -3.52 0.26
C GLU A 172 -13.08 -2.72 1.45
N ASP A 173 -13.10 -3.33 2.63
CA ASP A 173 -12.59 -2.73 3.86
C ASP A 173 -11.10 -3.02 4.03
N PHE A 174 -10.27 -2.07 3.59
CA PHE A 174 -8.81 -2.15 3.72
C PHE A 174 -8.31 -2.12 5.15
N CYS A 175 -9.09 -1.61 6.10
CA CYS A 175 -8.67 -1.54 7.50
C CYS A 175 -8.48 -2.94 8.11
N ARG A 176 -9.09 -3.97 7.50
CA ARG A 176 -8.84 -5.37 7.87
C ARG A 176 -7.42 -5.84 7.54
N TRP A 177 -6.79 -5.23 6.53
CA TRP A 177 -5.47 -5.58 6.03
C TRP A 177 -4.39 -4.55 6.39
N GLU A 178 -4.72 -3.53 7.18
CA GLU A 178 -3.73 -2.58 7.66
C GLU A 178 -2.61 -3.33 8.41
N PRO A 179 -1.34 -3.16 8.02
CA PRO A 179 -0.22 -3.75 8.73
C PRO A 179 -0.19 -3.23 10.16
N THR A 180 -0.24 -4.15 11.13
CA THR A 180 -0.07 -3.82 12.55
C THR A 180 1.25 -4.41 13.02
N LYS A 181 1.85 -3.82 14.06
CA LYS A 181 3.11 -4.33 14.63
C LYS A 181 3.02 -5.82 15.01
N ASP A 182 1.84 -6.27 15.42
CA ASP A 182 1.60 -7.66 15.85
C ASP A 182 1.38 -8.63 14.68
N LYS A 183 1.14 -8.12 13.46
CA LYS A 183 0.92 -8.92 12.23
C LYS A 183 2.16 -8.93 11.30
N LEU A 184 3.26 -8.32 11.72
CA LEU A 184 4.56 -8.29 11.02
C LEU A 184 5.56 -9.19 11.73
#